data_AF-A0A920EZ34-F1
#
_entry.id   AF-A0A920EZ34-F1
#
_cell.length_a   1.000
_cell.length_b   1.000
_cell.length_c   1.000
_cell.angle_alpha   90.00
_cell.angle_beta   90.00
_cell.angle_gamma   90.00
#
_symmetry.space_group_name_H-M   'P 1'
#
loop_
_entity.id
_entity.type
_entity.pdbx_description
1 polymer ?
#
loop_
_entity_poly.entity_id
_entity_poly.type
_entity_poly.pdbx_seq_one_letter_code
_entity_poly.pdbx_strand_id
1 'polypeptide(L)'
;MNRIVLKNLLQSIRTVRVSDGEKWAMLEPYFGFKLNFVVDFTHPIINKNNRMVNVDFERMSFVKDIARARTFGFLNDIGSLLKNNLARGGGLDNAVVLSKTGILNREGLRSENELAMHKALDAIGDLYLTGYPMLGSYSAFKSGHALNNKLIRKLVKEDDTWSFRSFDNLRGAPLAWAKQWSWI
;
A
#
# COMPACT_ATOMS: atom_id res chain seq x y z
N MET A 1 30.88 22.10 3.86
CA MET A 1 29.48 21.77 3.55
C MET A 1 29.36 20.26 3.53
N ASN A 2 28.77 19.65 4.57
CA ASN A 2 28.60 18.19 4.60
C ASN A 2 27.54 17.80 3.57
N ARG A 3 27.96 17.06 2.53
CA ARG A 3 27.04 16.38 1.61
C ARG A 3 26.29 15.32 2.42
N ILE A 4 25.02 15.59 2.72
CA ILE A 4 24.09 14.55 3.17
C ILE A 4 23.75 13.76 1.91
N VAL A 5 24.37 12.59 1.73
CA VAL A 5 23.95 11.65 0.68
C VAL A 5 22.61 11.08 1.11
N LEU A 6 21.53 11.56 0.49
CA LEU A 6 20.20 11.01 0.73
C LEU A 6 20.12 9.60 0.16
N LYS A 7 19.39 8.71 0.85
CA LYS A 7 19.26 7.28 0.52
C LYS A 7 18.89 7.09 -0.95
N ASN A 8 19.44 6.05 -1.60
CA ASN A 8 19.03 5.66 -2.94
C ASN A 8 17.53 5.32 -2.95
N LEU A 9 16.78 5.92 -3.87
CA LEU A 9 15.42 5.54 -4.19
C LEU A 9 15.42 4.69 -5.45
N LEU A 10 14.49 3.73 -5.52
CA LEU A 10 14.18 3.03 -6.75
C LEU A 10 13.12 3.84 -7.50
N GLN A 11 13.50 4.38 -8.66
CA GLN A 11 12.64 5.19 -9.50
C GLN A 11 12.01 4.36 -10.60
N SER A 12 10.69 4.43 -10.75
CA SER A 12 10.00 4.00 -11.98
C SER A 12 10.30 5.01 -13.09
N ILE A 13 10.93 4.58 -14.17
CA ILE A 13 11.23 5.43 -15.34
C ILE A 13 10.32 5.13 -16.53
N ARG A 14 9.63 3.97 -16.52
CA ARG A 14 8.52 3.65 -17.43
C ARG A 14 7.33 3.10 -16.67
N THR A 15 6.16 3.10 -17.31
CA THR A 15 4.96 2.47 -16.76
C THR A 15 5.06 0.96 -16.85
N VAL A 16 4.95 0.28 -15.71
CA VAL A 16 4.90 -1.19 -15.62
C VAL A 16 3.54 -1.60 -15.08
N ARG A 17 2.87 -2.50 -15.80
CA ARG A 17 1.58 -3.06 -15.40
C ARG A 17 1.60 -4.58 -15.42
N VAL A 18 0.91 -5.17 -14.44
CA VAL A 18 0.61 -6.60 -14.36
C VAL A 18 -0.89 -6.78 -14.08
N SER A 19 -1.44 -7.88 -14.61
CA SER A 19 -2.84 -8.25 -14.39
C SER A 19 -2.97 -9.74 -14.05
N ASP A 20 -4.11 -10.06 -13.43
CA ASP A 20 -4.61 -11.41 -13.16
C ASP A 20 -6.15 -11.38 -13.20
N GLY A 21 -6.73 -11.80 -14.34
CA GLY A 21 -8.15 -11.58 -14.64
C GLY A 21 -8.48 -10.08 -14.64
N GLU A 22 -9.48 -9.69 -13.84
CA GLU A 22 -9.88 -8.29 -13.63
C GLU A 22 -8.93 -7.50 -12.70
N LYS A 23 -8.08 -8.20 -11.92
CA LYS A 23 -7.17 -7.56 -10.96
C LYS A 23 -5.98 -6.98 -11.70
N TRP A 24 -5.52 -5.81 -11.27
CA TRP A 24 -4.31 -5.21 -11.84
C TRP A 24 -3.55 -4.37 -10.81
N ALA A 25 -2.24 -4.28 -11.01
CA ALA A 25 -1.35 -3.39 -10.30
C ALA A 25 -0.42 -2.72 -11.31
N MET A 26 -0.11 -1.45 -11.07
CA MET A 26 0.63 -0.61 -12.00
C MET A 26 1.55 0.34 -11.23
N LEU A 27 2.74 0.57 -11.77
CA LEU A 27 3.67 1.57 -11.31
C LEU A 27 3.99 2.52 -12.47
N GLU A 28 3.91 3.83 -12.22
CA GLU A 28 4.13 4.88 -13.21
C GLU A 28 5.23 5.83 -12.77
N PRO A 29 5.97 6.46 -13.71
CA PRO A 29 6.92 7.51 -13.38
C PRO A 29 6.23 8.69 -12.71
N TYR A 30 6.71 9.06 -11.52
CA TYR A 30 6.22 10.22 -10.78
C TYR A 30 7.33 10.75 -9.88
N PHE A 31 7.48 12.08 -9.82
CA PHE A 31 8.48 12.72 -8.96
C PHE A 31 7.94 12.88 -7.53
N GLY A 32 7.88 11.77 -6.82
CA GLY A 32 7.41 11.65 -5.44
C GLY A 32 6.94 10.24 -5.17
N PHE A 33 6.06 10.05 -4.18
CA PHE A 33 5.42 8.76 -3.97
C PHE A 33 3.92 8.95 -3.74
N LYS A 34 3.14 8.31 -4.59
CA LYS A 34 1.68 8.29 -4.56
C LYS A 34 1.16 6.87 -4.66
N LEU A 35 0.01 6.63 -4.04
CA LEU A 35 -0.63 5.32 -4.04
C LEU A 35 -2.15 5.47 -4.23
N ASN A 36 -2.68 4.84 -5.27
CA ASN A 36 -4.11 4.69 -5.49
C ASN A 36 -4.49 3.23 -5.32
N PHE A 37 -5.49 2.96 -4.48
CA PHE A 37 -5.97 1.61 -4.29
C PHE A 37 -7.49 1.57 -4.30
N VAL A 38 -8.04 0.63 -5.07
CA VAL A 38 -9.47 0.32 -5.07
C VAL A 38 -9.68 -1.10 -4.61
N VAL A 39 -10.40 -1.26 -3.50
CA VAL A 39 -10.98 -2.53 -3.08
C VAL A 39 -12.35 -2.72 -3.71
N ASP A 40 -12.68 -3.94 -4.09
CA ASP A 40 -13.96 -4.27 -4.69
C ASP A 40 -14.47 -5.56 -4.05
N PHE A 41 -14.97 -5.42 -2.83
CA PHE A 41 -15.65 -6.47 -2.10
C PHE A 41 -17.14 -6.18 -2.10
N THR A 42 -17.94 -7.17 -2.50
CA THR A 42 -19.39 -7.09 -2.41
C THR A 42 -19.81 -7.24 -0.94
N HIS A 43 -19.93 -6.11 -0.23
CA HIS A 43 -20.33 -6.10 1.18
C HIS A 43 -21.10 -4.82 1.54
N PRO A 44 -22.19 -4.86 2.32
CA PRO A 44 -23.04 -3.68 2.61
C PRO A 44 -22.29 -2.46 3.18
N ILE A 45 -21.22 -2.69 3.95
CA ILE A 45 -20.44 -1.60 4.55
C ILE A 45 -19.42 -0.98 3.57
N ILE A 46 -19.10 -1.67 2.47
CA ILE A 46 -18.11 -1.23 1.48
C ILE A 46 -18.88 -0.65 0.31
N ASN A 47 -18.79 0.66 0.13
CA ASN A 47 -19.51 1.41 -0.88
C ASN A 47 -18.56 2.32 -1.68
N LYS A 48 -19.11 3.05 -2.65
CA LYS A 48 -18.33 3.91 -3.55
C LYS A 48 -17.46 4.96 -2.85
N ASN A 49 -17.81 5.39 -1.63
CA ASN A 49 -17.11 6.44 -0.91
C ASN A 49 -15.90 5.92 -0.12
N ASN A 50 -15.92 4.66 0.34
CA ASN A 50 -14.87 4.11 1.20
C ASN A 50 -14.05 2.98 0.59
N ARG A 51 -14.41 2.54 -0.62
CA ARG A 51 -13.70 1.48 -1.34
C ARG A 51 -12.42 1.94 -2.04
N MET A 52 -12.16 3.25 -2.08
CA MET A 52 -11.00 3.83 -2.76
C MET A 52 -10.20 4.69 -1.80
N VAL A 53 -8.88 4.62 -1.92
CA VAL A 53 -7.94 5.52 -1.27
C VAL A 53 -6.98 6.12 -2.28
N ASN A 54 -6.70 7.41 -2.11
CA ASN A 54 -5.62 8.13 -2.77
C ASN A 54 -4.70 8.64 -1.66
N VAL A 55 -3.48 8.11 -1.63
CA VAL A 55 -2.44 8.48 -0.69
C VAL A 55 -1.42 9.34 -1.44
N ASP A 56 -1.25 10.57 -0.98
CA ASP A 56 -0.22 11.49 -1.45
C ASP A 56 0.72 11.84 -0.30
N PHE A 57 1.93 11.27 -0.31
CA PHE A 57 2.92 11.48 0.77
C PHE A 57 3.49 12.90 0.81
N GLU A 58 3.21 13.76 -0.18
CA GLU A 58 3.49 15.19 -0.06
C GLU A 58 2.55 15.88 0.93
N ARG A 59 1.34 15.34 1.13
CA ARG A 59 0.27 15.95 1.92
C ARG A 59 -0.13 15.12 3.14
N MET A 60 0.10 13.81 3.09
CA MET A 60 -0.29 12.85 4.11
C MET A 60 0.91 12.31 4.88
N SER A 61 0.67 11.93 6.13
CA SER A 61 1.63 11.30 7.03
C SER A 61 1.38 9.80 7.11
N PHE A 62 2.40 9.00 6.82
CA PHE A 62 2.33 7.54 7.01
C PHE A 62 1.84 7.18 8.43
N VAL A 63 2.46 7.76 9.45
CA VAL A 63 2.19 7.44 10.86
C VAL A 63 0.77 7.81 11.28
N LYS A 64 0.29 8.99 10.87
CA LYS A 64 -1.02 9.50 11.30
C LYS A 64 -2.17 8.92 10.48
N ASP A 65 -1.99 8.82 9.16
CA ASP A 65 -3.10 8.58 8.24
C ASP A 65 -3.21 7.12 7.77
N ILE A 66 -2.12 6.34 7.84
CA ILE A 66 -2.04 5.01 7.20
C ILE A 66 -1.71 3.91 8.20
N ALA A 67 -0.70 4.11 9.04
CA ALA A 67 -0.11 3.07 9.90
C ALA A 67 -1.10 2.44 10.89
N ARG A 68 -2.20 3.13 11.21
CA ARG A 68 -3.23 2.64 12.13
C ARG A 68 -4.30 1.77 11.46
N ALA A 69 -4.28 1.59 10.14
CA ALA A 69 -5.29 0.78 9.45
C ALA A 69 -5.10 -0.71 9.74
N ARG A 70 -6.06 -1.31 10.45
CA ARG A 70 -6.00 -2.73 10.85
C ARG A 70 -6.29 -3.67 9.69
N THR A 71 -5.73 -4.87 9.79
CA THR A 71 -6.14 -5.98 8.92
C THR A 71 -7.58 -6.37 9.16
N PHE A 72 -8.17 -7.09 8.21
CA PHE A 72 -9.58 -7.49 8.27
C PHE A 72 -9.84 -8.86 7.67
N GLY A 73 -10.93 -9.49 8.10
CA GLY A 73 -11.40 -10.76 7.57
C GLY A 73 -12.90 -10.92 7.69
N PHE A 74 -13.47 -11.84 6.90
CA PHE A 74 -14.89 -12.16 6.95
C PHE A 74 -15.14 -13.32 7.91
N LEU A 75 -16.16 -13.19 8.76
CA LEU A 75 -16.57 -14.19 9.74
C LEU A 75 -16.83 -15.57 9.08
N ASN A 76 -17.40 -15.57 7.88
CA ASN A 76 -17.69 -16.80 7.14
C ASN A 76 -16.42 -17.55 6.70
N ASP A 77 -15.29 -16.85 6.55
CA ASP A 77 -14.03 -17.45 6.08
C ASP A 77 -13.20 -18.01 7.24
N ILE A 78 -13.41 -17.52 8.47
CA ILE A 78 -12.61 -17.88 9.65
C ILE A 78 -12.59 -19.40 9.89
N GLY A 79 -13.74 -20.07 9.77
CA GLY A 79 -13.82 -21.52 9.95
C GLY A 79 -12.96 -22.30 8.93
N SER A 80 -12.92 -21.84 7.68
CA SER A 80 -12.07 -22.43 6.64
C SER A 80 -10.59 -22.16 6.90
N LEU A 81 -10.25 -20.93 7.28
CA LEU A 81 -8.87 -20.54 7.61
C LEU A 81 -8.31 -21.38 8.76
N LEU A 82 -9.06 -21.53 9.85
CA LEU A 82 -8.65 -22.33 11.02
C LEU A 82 -8.44 -23.81 10.67
N LYS A 83 -9.32 -24.40 9.84
CA LYS A 83 -9.14 -25.78 9.34
C LYS A 83 -7.84 -25.96 8.54
N ASN A 84 -7.35 -24.91 7.91
CA ASN A 84 -6.09 -24.88 7.16
C ASN A 84 -4.91 -24.35 7.99
N ASN A 85 -5.02 -24.31 9.32
CA ASN A 85 -4.00 -23.79 10.25
C ASN A 85 -3.65 -22.30 10.06
N LEU A 86 -4.53 -21.52 9.43
CA LEU A 86 -4.38 -20.08 9.24
C LEU A 86 -5.19 -19.28 10.27
N ALA A 87 -4.83 -18.01 10.48
CA ALA A 87 -5.54 -17.07 11.36
C ALA A 87 -5.74 -17.54 12.82
N ARG A 88 -4.92 -18.46 13.33
CA ARG A 88 -5.04 -19.05 14.68
C ARG A 88 -4.94 -18.05 15.84
N GLY A 89 -4.25 -16.92 15.62
CA GLY A 89 -4.16 -15.81 16.58
C GLY A 89 -5.09 -14.64 16.27
N GLY A 90 -5.98 -14.78 15.28
CA GLY A 90 -6.88 -13.71 14.87
C GLY A 90 -7.99 -13.48 15.89
N GLY A 91 -8.21 -12.23 16.27
CA GLY A 91 -9.21 -11.79 17.23
C GLY A 91 -9.68 -10.37 16.97
N LEU A 92 -10.73 -9.93 17.68
CA LEU A 92 -11.28 -8.57 17.53
C LEU A 92 -10.32 -7.48 18.02
N ASP A 93 -9.34 -7.85 18.84
CA ASP A 93 -8.26 -6.99 19.34
C ASP A 93 -7.21 -6.66 18.27
N ASN A 94 -7.05 -7.53 17.26
CA ASN A 94 -6.00 -7.41 16.24
C ASN A 94 -6.50 -7.39 14.79
N ALA A 95 -7.79 -7.64 14.55
CA ALA A 95 -8.41 -7.56 13.23
C ALA A 95 -9.80 -6.93 13.27
N VAL A 96 -10.17 -6.28 12.17
CA VAL A 96 -11.56 -5.91 11.89
C VAL A 96 -12.29 -7.13 11.34
N VAL A 97 -13.34 -7.58 12.02
CA VAL A 97 -14.09 -8.77 11.59
C VAL A 97 -15.44 -8.35 11.01
N LEU A 98 -15.67 -8.75 9.76
CA LEU A 98 -16.88 -8.45 9.01
C LEU A 98 -17.84 -9.64 9.07
N SER A 99 -19.06 -9.42 9.56
CA SER A 99 -20.15 -10.39 9.46
C SER A 99 -20.78 -10.32 8.05
N LYS A 100 -21.97 -10.90 7.84
CA LYS A 100 -22.71 -10.71 6.57
C LYS A 100 -23.34 -9.31 6.45
N THR A 101 -23.56 -8.64 7.58
CA THR A 101 -24.40 -7.43 7.66
C THR A 101 -23.65 -6.22 8.20
N GLY A 102 -22.48 -6.40 8.81
CA GLY A 102 -21.79 -5.30 9.47
C GLY A 102 -20.43 -5.68 10.05
N ILE A 103 -19.94 -4.81 10.94
CA ILE A 103 -18.67 -4.96 11.65
C ILE A 103 -18.95 -5.50 13.05
N LEU A 104 -18.14 -6.46 13.51
CA LEU A 104 -18.29 -7.03 14.86
C LEU A 104 -17.54 -6.26 15.95
N ASN A 105 -16.51 -5.50 15.58
CA ASN A 105 -15.75 -4.65 16.48
C ASN A 105 -16.66 -3.57 17.08
N ARG A 106 -16.77 -3.51 18.41
CA ARG A 106 -17.69 -2.58 19.11
C ARG A 106 -17.33 -1.12 18.87
N GLU A 107 -16.05 -0.83 18.78
CA GLU A 107 -15.48 0.47 18.49
C GLU A 107 -15.58 0.88 17.02
N GLY A 108 -16.01 -0.04 16.14
CA GLY A 108 -16.13 0.21 14.71
C GLY A 108 -14.78 0.36 13.99
N LEU A 109 -14.76 1.19 12.95
CA LEU A 109 -13.56 1.50 12.17
C LEU A 109 -12.83 2.71 12.74
N ARG A 110 -11.51 2.75 12.59
CA ARG A 110 -10.66 3.90 12.94
C ARG A 110 -10.80 5.06 11.93
N SER A 111 -11.24 4.75 10.72
CA SER A 111 -11.55 5.69 9.64
C SER A 111 -12.58 5.05 8.70
N GLU A 112 -13.37 5.85 7.98
CA GLU A 112 -14.41 5.33 7.09
C GLU A 112 -13.88 4.38 6.01
N ASN A 113 -12.64 4.62 5.56
CA ASN A 113 -11.93 3.88 4.53
C ASN A 113 -10.84 2.94 5.10
N GLU A 114 -10.91 2.56 6.39
CA GLU A 114 -9.87 1.75 7.06
C GLU A 114 -9.49 0.49 6.27
N LEU A 115 -10.47 -0.20 5.68
CA LEU A 115 -10.23 -1.44 4.91
C LEU A 115 -9.41 -1.20 3.63
N ALA A 116 -9.73 -0.13 2.90
CA ALA A 116 -9.00 0.27 1.71
C ALA A 116 -7.61 0.83 2.07
N MET A 117 -7.53 1.58 3.18
CA MET A 117 -6.28 2.11 3.71
C MET A 117 -5.33 0.98 4.16
N HIS A 118 -5.85 -0.10 4.74
CA HIS A 118 -5.03 -1.27 5.05
C HIS A 118 -4.45 -1.92 3.79
N LYS A 119 -5.17 -1.93 2.66
CA LYS A 119 -4.60 -2.40 1.39
C LYS A 119 -3.55 -1.47 0.79
N ALA A 120 -3.64 -0.17 1.05
CA ALA A 120 -2.54 0.74 0.79
C ALA A 120 -1.33 0.42 1.69
N LEU A 121 -1.55 0.15 2.99
CA LEU A 121 -0.51 -0.24 3.94
C LEU A 121 0.19 -1.54 3.52
N ASP A 122 -0.56 -2.57 3.16
CA ASP A 122 -0.05 -3.84 2.60
C ASP A 122 0.84 -3.57 1.37
N ALA A 123 0.35 -2.78 0.41
CA ALA A 123 1.08 -2.48 -0.81
C ALA A 123 2.38 -1.70 -0.55
N ILE A 124 2.39 -0.76 0.40
CA ILE A 124 3.63 -0.06 0.80
C ILE A 124 4.67 -1.06 1.30
N GLY A 125 4.26 -2.01 2.15
CA GLY A 125 5.14 -3.07 2.64
C GLY A 125 5.66 -3.97 1.52
N ASP A 126 4.77 -4.43 0.63
CA ASP A 126 5.13 -5.30 -0.49
C ASP A 126 6.10 -4.62 -1.47
N LEU A 127 5.90 -3.34 -1.78
CA LEU A 127 6.79 -2.58 -2.66
C LEU A 127 8.19 -2.41 -2.04
N TYR A 128 8.26 -2.34 -0.71
CA TYR A 128 9.54 -2.22 0.01
C TYR A 128 10.37 -3.52 -0.03
N LEU A 129 9.81 -4.64 -0.51
CA LEU A 129 10.59 -5.85 -0.80
C LEU A 129 11.64 -5.63 -1.92
N THR A 130 11.59 -4.51 -2.64
CA THR A 130 12.69 -4.06 -3.51
C THR A 130 13.95 -3.65 -2.75
N GLY A 131 13.84 -3.41 -1.44
CA GLY A 131 14.93 -2.96 -0.57
C GLY A 131 15.14 -1.44 -0.54
N TYR A 132 14.38 -0.68 -1.34
CA TYR A 132 14.57 0.77 -1.49
C TYR A 132 13.24 1.53 -1.42
N PRO A 133 13.23 2.78 -0.91
CA PRO A 133 12.11 3.68 -1.04
C PRO A 133 11.72 3.89 -2.51
N MET A 134 10.41 3.91 -2.79
CA MET A 134 9.90 4.05 -4.14
C MET A 134 9.81 5.51 -4.58
N LEU A 135 10.20 5.79 -5.82
CA LEU A 135 9.95 7.05 -6.51
C LEU A 135 9.06 6.76 -7.73
N GLY A 136 7.76 7.01 -7.59
CA GLY A 136 6.75 6.62 -8.57
C GLY A 136 5.31 6.74 -8.05
N SER A 137 4.36 6.47 -8.92
CA SER A 137 2.93 6.42 -8.60
C SER A 137 2.46 4.98 -8.73
N TYR A 138 2.02 4.38 -7.63
CA TYR A 138 1.42 3.06 -7.63
C TYR A 138 -0.10 3.18 -7.76
N SER A 139 -0.69 2.38 -8.63
CA SER A 139 -2.15 2.27 -8.77
C SER A 139 -2.57 0.81 -8.83
N ALA A 140 -3.63 0.44 -8.14
CA ALA A 140 -4.13 -0.93 -8.14
C ALA A 140 -5.65 -1.06 -7.98
N PHE A 141 -6.18 -2.11 -8.59
CA PHE A 141 -7.56 -2.54 -8.47
C PHE A 141 -7.59 -4.02 -8.08
N LYS A 142 -8.22 -4.32 -6.95
CA LYS A 142 -8.33 -5.69 -6.39
C LYS A 142 -6.99 -6.43 -6.27
N SER A 143 -5.88 -5.68 -6.14
CA SER A 143 -4.56 -6.28 -5.96
C SER A 143 -4.42 -6.92 -4.57
N GLY A 144 -3.40 -7.74 -4.42
CA GLY A 144 -2.97 -8.32 -3.15
C GLY A 144 -1.50 -8.73 -3.26
N HIS A 145 -0.95 -9.34 -2.21
CA HIS A 145 0.48 -9.64 -2.11
C HIS A 145 1.08 -10.36 -3.33
N ALA A 146 0.36 -11.34 -3.89
CA ALA A 146 0.83 -12.06 -5.08
C ALA A 146 0.99 -11.15 -6.31
N LEU A 147 0.04 -10.25 -6.56
CA LEU A 147 0.06 -9.35 -7.71
C LEU A 147 1.05 -8.20 -7.51
N ASN A 148 1.20 -7.72 -6.26
CA ASN A 148 2.23 -6.76 -5.88
C ASN A 148 3.64 -7.36 -6.09
N ASN A 149 3.84 -8.61 -5.67
CA ASN A 149 5.09 -9.33 -5.91
C ASN A 149 5.37 -9.55 -7.41
N LYS A 150 4.34 -9.88 -8.19
CA LYS A 150 4.44 -10.00 -9.66
C LYS A 150 4.85 -8.67 -10.30
N LEU A 151 4.31 -7.55 -9.81
CA LEU A 151 4.66 -6.21 -10.29
C LEU A 151 6.14 -5.90 -10.03
N ILE A 152 6.61 -6.04 -8.79
CA ILE A 152 8.02 -5.72 -8.46
C ILE A 152 8.99 -6.64 -9.19
N ARG A 153 8.66 -7.93 -9.37
CA ARG A 153 9.49 -8.86 -10.16
C ARG A 153 9.58 -8.44 -11.61
N LYS A 154 8.47 -7.96 -12.20
CA LYS A 154 8.48 -7.45 -13.58
C LYS A 154 9.32 -6.18 -13.68
N LEU A 155 9.12 -5.23 -12.77
CA LEU A 155 9.88 -3.98 -12.68
C LEU A 155 11.39 -4.27 -12.65
N VAL A 156 11.88 -5.06 -11.69
CA VAL A 156 13.34 -5.26 -11.55
C VAL A 156 13.97 -6.14 -12.63
N LYS A 157 13.16 -6.89 -13.39
CA LYS A 157 13.63 -7.75 -14.49
C LYS A 157 13.86 -6.96 -15.78
N GLU A 158 13.16 -5.84 -15.96
CA GLU A 158 13.20 -5.02 -17.17
C GLU A 158 14.08 -3.79 -16.88
N ASP A 159 15.36 -3.84 -17.30
CA ASP A 159 16.38 -2.82 -16.99
C ASP A 159 16.02 -1.39 -17.43
N ASP A 160 15.12 -1.24 -18.39
CA ASP A 160 14.65 0.05 -18.90
C ASP A 160 13.40 0.59 -18.17
N THR A 161 12.94 -0.09 -17.11
CA THR A 161 11.74 0.30 -16.36
C THR A 161 12.03 0.98 -15.03
N TRP A 162 13.25 0.82 -14.51
CA TRP A 162 13.66 1.43 -13.24
C TRP A 162 15.09 1.97 -13.28
N SER A 163 15.39 2.88 -12.35
CA SER A 163 16.76 3.33 -12.09
C SER A 163 16.93 3.69 -10.61
N PHE A 164 18.17 3.71 -10.13
CA PHE A 164 18.45 4.33 -8.83
C PHE A 164 18.55 5.84 -8.98
N ARG A 165 17.93 6.55 -8.03
CA ARG A 165 18.06 8.00 -7.90
C ARG A 165 18.48 8.37 -6.50
N SER A 166 19.47 9.23 -6.38
CA SER A 166 19.88 9.87 -5.13
C SER A 166 19.79 11.39 -5.28
N PHE A 167 19.87 12.10 -4.17
CA PHE A 167 19.83 13.55 -4.15
C PHE A 167 20.93 14.08 -3.22
N ASP A 168 21.67 15.08 -3.68
CA ASP A 168 22.78 15.70 -2.92
C ASP A 168 22.30 16.56 -1.73
N ASN A 169 21.01 16.95 -1.73
CA ASN A 169 20.40 17.77 -0.69
C ASN A 169 18.87 17.62 -0.70
N LEU A 170 18.23 18.00 0.42
CA LEU A 170 16.79 17.91 0.61
C LEU A 170 15.98 18.81 -0.35
N ARG A 171 16.55 19.92 -0.84
CA ARG A 171 15.85 20.83 -1.77
C ARG A 171 15.64 20.21 -3.14
N GLY A 172 16.55 19.34 -3.57
CA GLY A 172 16.45 18.60 -4.83
C GLY A 172 15.59 17.34 -4.73
N ALA A 173 15.29 16.87 -3.52
CA ALA A 173 14.47 15.68 -3.29
C ALA A 173 12.97 16.01 -3.40
N PRO A 174 12.13 15.06 -3.84
CA PRO A 174 10.69 15.25 -3.84
C PRO A 174 10.16 15.44 -2.42
N LEU A 175 9.13 16.27 -2.26
CA LEU A 175 8.62 16.67 -0.95
C LEU A 175 8.18 15.48 -0.10
N ALA A 176 7.61 14.45 -0.75
CA ALA A 176 7.21 13.18 -0.13
C ALA A 176 8.34 12.52 0.68
N TRP A 177 9.59 12.62 0.21
CA TRP A 177 10.76 12.04 0.86
C TRP A 177 11.53 13.06 1.68
N ALA A 178 11.62 14.32 1.22
CA ALA A 178 12.28 15.39 1.98
C ALA A 178 11.68 15.57 3.39
N LYS A 179 10.34 15.51 3.52
CA LYS A 179 9.65 15.57 4.83
C LYS A 179 9.92 14.38 5.74
N GLN A 180 10.18 13.20 5.15
CA GLN A 180 10.49 11.99 5.93
C GLN A 180 11.95 11.97 6.37
N TRP A 181 12.85 12.59 5.60
CA TRP A 181 14.27 12.66 5.91
C TRP A 181 14.69 13.89 6.69
N SER A 182 13.83 14.90 6.84
CA SER A 182 14.14 16.12 7.60
C SER A 182 14.32 15.92 9.11
N TRP A 183 14.10 14.70 9.61
CA TRP A 183 14.32 14.32 11.01
C TRP A 183 15.71 13.70 11.26
N ILE A 184 16.49 13.51 10.19
CA ILE A 184 17.87 13.01 10.19
C ILE A 184 18.81 14.21 10.01
#